data_AF-A0A6A3L788-F1
#
_entry.id   AF-A0A6A3L788-F1
#
_cell.length_a   1.000
_cell.length_b   1.000
_cell.length_c   1.000
_cell.angle_alpha   90.00
_cell.angle_beta   90.00
_cell.angle_gamma   90.00
#
_symmetry.space_group_name_H-M   'P 1'
#
loop_
_entity.id
_entity.type
_entity.pdbx_description
1 polymer ?
#
loop_
_entity_poly.entity_id
_entity_poly.type
_entity_poly.pdbx_seq_one_letter_code
_entity_poly.pdbx_strand_id
1 'polypeptide(L)'
;MKYHATRGTLPGRPSICEDRQWELVERMCVLDPAKRIKISTVVDELEKLTAYQTNRLADTPRSNTMEWEYVPDVIAAATMSLGKDDSAQADAVIPLCGSLWERLGQVQKRIDGQHSNACRAVFGSLVADADESTKKLRERKRSLVSFAETTMRCHALHRALTKFC
;
A
#
# COMPACT_ATOMS: atom_id res chain seq x y z
N MET A 1 16.01 -25.73 15.18
CA MET A 1 16.31 -24.84 16.33
C MET A 1 15.09 -23.98 16.63
N LYS A 2 14.73 -23.79 17.90
CA LYS A 2 13.72 -22.79 18.30
C LYS A 2 14.44 -21.53 18.73
N TYR A 3 14.22 -20.44 18.00
CA TYR A 3 14.80 -19.14 18.30
C TYR A 3 13.78 -18.34 19.12
N HIS A 4 14.06 -18.14 20.40
CA HIS A 4 13.18 -17.39 21.30
C HIS A 4 13.76 -16.00 21.56
N ALA A 5 12.94 -14.97 21.44
CA ALA A 5 13.25 -13.67 22.01
C ALA A 5 12.91 -13.71 23.50
N THR A 6 13.89 -13.48 24.38
CA THR A 6 13.70 -13.54 25.83
C THR A 6 14.23 -12.28 26.48
N ARG A 7 13.38 -11.58 27.25
CA ARG A 7 13.78 -10.42 28.07
C ARG A 7 14.55 -9.34 27.30
N GLY A 8 14.20 -9.10 26.04
CA GLY A 8 14.85 -8.08 25.20
C GLY A 8 16.08 -8.57 24.43
N THR A 9 16.51 -9.81 24.65
CA THR A 9 17.52 -10.46 23.81
C THR A 9 16.84 -11.04 22.58
N LEU A 10 17.26 -10.57 21.41
CA LEU A 10 16.83 -11.11 20.13
C LEU A 10 17.68 -12.32 19.76
N PRO A 11 17.13 -13.28 18.99
CA PRO A 11 17.95 -14.34 18.42
C PRO A 11 18.98 -13.75 17.46
N GLY A 12 20.04 -14.52 17.17
CA GLY A 12 21.04 -14.10 16.20
C GLY A 12 20.39 -13.74 14.85
N ARG A 13 20.91 -12.69 14.21
CA ARG A 13 20.43 -12.22 12.91
C ARG A 13 20.42 -13.37 11.89
N PRO A 14 19.29 -13.64 11.22
CA PRO A 14 19.25 -14.57 10.10
C PRO A 14 20.17 -14.14 8.96
N SER A 15 20.85 -15.07 8.30
CA SER A 15 21.78 -14.78 7.20
C SER A 15 21.12 -14.09 6.00
N ILE A 16 19.81 -14.27 5.82
CA ILE A 16 19.01 -13.63 4.77
C ILE A 16 18.72 -12.15 5.04
N CYS A 17 18.90 -11.67 6.27
CA CYS A 17 18.61 -10.30 6.64
C CYS A 17 19.84 -9.41 6.47
N GLU A 18 19.71 -8.38 5.65
CA GLU A 18 20.70 -7.30 5.53
C GLU A 18 20.72 -6.45 6.80
N ASP A 19 21.82 -5.70 6.99
CA ASP A 19 22.03 -4.85 8.18
C ASP A 19 20.85 -3.93 8.46
N ARG A 20 20.34 -3.24 7.41
CA ARG A 20 19.22 -2.29 7.52
C ARG A 20 17.89 -2.96 7.88
N GLN A 21 17.66 -4.18 7.37
CA GLN A 21 16.45 -4.94 7.67
C GLN A 21 16.48 -5.40 9.13
N TRP A 22 17.64 -5.81 9.61
CA TRP A 22 17.81 -6.25 10.99
C TRP A 22 17.76 -5.11 12.00
N GLU A 23 18.36 -3.96 11.68
CA GLU A 23 18.28 -2.75 12.50
C GLU A 23 16.82 -2.33 12.75
N LEU A 24 15.95 -2.47 11.74
CA LEU A 24 14.51 -2.25 11.91
C LEU A 24 13.89 -3.20 12.94
N VAL A 25 14.23 -4.50 12.89
CA VAL A 25 13.76 -5.50 13.86
C VAL A 25 14.22 -5.16 15.28
N GLU A 26 15.49 -4.76 15.44
CA GLU A 26 16.04 -4.35 16.74
C GLU A 26 15.27 -3.17 17.35
N ARG A 27 14.96 -2.15 16.53
CA ARG A 27 14.18 -0.98 16.94
C ARG A 27 12.71 -1.30 17.24
N MET A 28 12.13 -2.31 16.58
CA MET A 28 10.76 -2.77 16.84
C MET A 28 10.66 -3.58 18.14
N CYS A 29 11.71 -4.33 18.48
CA CYS A 29 11.69 -5.30 19.56
C CYS A 29 12.47 -4.87 20.81
N VAL A 30 12.68 -3.56 20.99
CA VAL A 30 13.27 -2.99 22.22
C VAL A 30 12.45 -3.45 23.45
N LEU A 31 13.16 -3.87 24.51
CA LEU A 31 12.52 -4.39 25.71
C LEU A 31 11.50 -3.41 26.30
N ASP A 32 11.95 -2.16 26.47
CA ASP A 32 11.13 -1.05 26.94
C ASP A 32 10.12 -0.63 25.86
N PRO A 33 8.80 -0.80 26.09
CA PRO A 33 7.78 -0.43 25.13
C PRO A 33 7.79 1.05 24.75
N ALA A 34 8.20 1.95 25.66
CA ALA A 34 8.22 3.38 25.40
C ALA A 34 9.34 3.80 24.43
N LYS A 35 10.37 2.95 24.27
CA LYS A 35 11.48 3.15 23.34
C LYS A 35 11.27 2.48 21.99
N ARG A 36 10.22 1.66 21.83
CA ARG A 36 9.90 1.04 20.54
C ARG A 36 9.46 2.11 19.55
N ILE A 37 9.88 1.95 18.31
CA ILE A 37 9.43 2.83 17.24
C ILE A 37 7.93 2.66 16.98
N LYS A 38 7.27 3.74 16.60
CA LYS A 38 5.83 3.73 16.27
C LYS A 38 5.59 2.86 15.03
N ILE A 39 4.44 2.20 14.98
CA ILE A 39 4.04 1.38 13.82
C ILE A 39 4.02 2.21 12.52
N SER A 40 3.66 3.49 12.59
CA SER A 40 3.72 4.40 11.44
C SER A 40 5.13 4.56 10.88
N THR A 41 6.15 4.59 11.74
CA THR A 41 7.57 4.65 11.36
C THR A 41 8.05 3.32 10.80
N VAL A 42 7.61 2.19 11.37
CA VAL A 42 7.92 0.85 10.84
C VAL A 42 7.49 0.75 9.38
N VAL A 43 6.26 1.19 9.06
CA VAL A 43 5.72 1.16 7.70
C VAL A 43 6.56 2.04 6.75
N ASP A 44 6.99 3.22 7.18
CA ASP A 44 7.87 4.07 6.36
C ASP A 44 9.24 3.44 6.09
N GLU A 45 9.85 2.79 7.10
CA GLU A 45 11.13 2.11 6.92
C GLU A 45 11.00 0.88 6.01
N LEU A 46 9.90 0.13 6.10
CA LEU A 46 9.62 -0.96 5.18
C LEU A 46 9.44 -0.47 3.73
N GLU A 47 8.77 0.66 3.53
CA GLU A 47 8.64 1.31 2.21
C GLU A 47 10.02 1.71 1.63
N LYS A 48 10.93 2.21 2.46
CA LYS A 48 12.30 2.51 2.02
C LYS A 48 13.07 1.25 1.63
N LEU A 49 12.95 0.17 2.41
CA LEU A 49 13.63 -1.11 2.14
C LEU A 49 13.20 -1.72 0.80
N THR A 50 11.92 -1.62 0.44
CA THR A 50 11.43 -2.11 -0.86
C THR A 50 11.89 -1.22 -2.02
N ALA A 51 12.03 0.10 -1.82
CA ALA A 51 12.58 1.01 -2.82
C ALA A 51 14.06 0.70 -3.14
N TYR A 52 14.89 0.40 -2.12
CA TYR A 52 16.29 -0.02 -2.34
C TYR A 52 16.39 -1.32 -3.13
N GLN A 53 15.50 -2.28 -2.88
CA GLN A 53 15.45 -3.54 -3.62
C GLN A 53 14.96 -3.33 -5.06
N THR A 54 13.99 -2.45 -5.25
CA THR A 54 13.49 -2.07 -6.59
C THR A 54 14.58 -1.40 -7.43
N ASN A 55 15.42 -0.54 -6.84
CA ASN A 55 16.56 0.06 -7.56
C ASN A 55 17.63 -0.96 -8.00
N ARG A 56 17.72 -2.12 -7.36
CA ARG A 56 18.61 -3.23 -7.79
C ARG A 56 17.99 -4.14 -8.85
N LEU A 57 16.67 -4.02 -9.07
CA LEU A 57 15.89 -4.75 -10.08
C LEU A 57 15.35 -3.83 -11.18
N ALA A 58 15.72 -2.54 -11.16
CA ALA A 58 15.20 -1.51 -12.04
C ALA A 58 15.86 -1.57 -13.43
N ASP A 59 15.53 -2.62 -14.17
CA ASP A 59 15.49 -2.59 -15.64
C ASP A 59 14.07 -2.90 -16.17
N THR A 60 13.06 -2.97 -15.29
CA THR A 60 11.65 -3.06 -15.74
C THR A 60 10.93 -1.78 -15.39
N PRO A 61 10.61 -0.92 -16.38
CA PRO A 61 9.66 0.17 -16.20
C PRO A 61 8.39 -0.40 -15.59
N ARG A 62 7.84 0.23 -14.55
CA ARG A 62 6.51 -0.12 -14.03
C ARG A 62 5.50 0.22 -15.12
N SER A 63 5.25 -0.73 -16.02
CA SER A 63 4.61 -0.54 -17.33
C SER A 63 3.12 -0.18 -17.28
N ASN A 64 2.58 0.14 -16.10
CA ASN A 64 1.16 0.40 -15.88
C ASN A 64 0.90 1.90 -15.63
N THR A 65 1.65 2.79 -16.27
CA THR A 65 1.33 4.22 -16.22
C THR A 65 0.03 4.44 -16.98
N MET A 66 -1.04 4.73 -16.24
CA MET A 66 -2.32 5.10 -16.83
C MET A 66 -2.25 6.52 -17.37
N GLU A 67 -2.63 6.71 -18.63
CA GLU A 67 -2.77 8.04 -19.22
C GLU A 67 -3.80 8.85 -18.44
N TRP A 68 -3.44 10.11 -18.12
CA TRP A 68 -4.24 10.99 -17.27
C TRP A 68 -5.69 11.16 -17.76
N GLU A 69 -5.91 11.09 -19.07
CA GLU A 69 -7.21 11.24 -19.70
C GLU A 69 -8.23 10.19 -19.24
N TYR A 70 -7.78 8.97 -18.91
CA TYR A 70 -8.67 7.88 -18.46
C TYR A 70 -8.83 7.80 -16.93
N VAL A 71 -8.03 8.55 -16.18
CA VAL A 71 -8.08 8.57 -14.71
C VAL A 71 -9.47 8.95 -14.16
N PRO A 72 -10.17 9.99 -14.67
CA PRO A 72 -11.53 10.30 -14.22
C PRO A 72 -12.50 9.13 -14.42
N ASP A 73 -12.45 8.49 -15.59
CA ASP A 73 -13.38 7.43 -15.97
C ASP A 73 -13.20 6.18 -15.10
N VAL A 74 -11.96 5.82 -14.79
CA VAL A 74 -11.68 4.68 -13.91
C VAL A 74 -12.12 4.95 -12.48
N ILE A 75 -11.89 6.16 -11.95
CA ILE A 75 -12.38 6.52 -10.61
C ILE A 75 -13.91 6.43 -10.56
N ALA A 76 -14.60 6.93 -11.59
CA ALA A 76 -16.06 6.87 -11.68
C ALA A 76 -16.58 5.43 -11.78
N ALA A 77 -15.98 4.62 -12.66
CA ALA A 77 -16.35 3.23 -12.86
C ALA A 77 -16.13 2.39 -11.59
N ALA A 78 -14.99 2.54 -10.91
CA ALA A 78 -14.66 1.81 -9.70
C ALA A 78 -15.63 2.16 -8.55
N THR A 79 -15.94 3.45 -8.37
CA THR A 79 -16.91 3.92 -7.36
C THR A 79 -18.30 3.33 -7.60
N MET A 80 -18.79 3.37 -8.84
CA MET A 80 -20.10 2.80 -9.20
C MET A 80 -20.15 1.29 -9.03
N SER A 81 -19.05 0.59 -9.29
CA SER A 81 -18.98 -0.86 -9.12
C SER A 81 -19.13 -1.26 -7.65
N LEU A 82 -18.56 -0.48 -6.73
CA LEU A 82 -18.55 -0.76 -5.29
C LEU A 82 -19.92 -0.58 -4.61
N GLY A 83 -20.77 0.29 -5.14
CA GLY A 83 -22.11 0.52 -4.60
C GLY A 83 -23.15 -0.57 -4.90
N LYS A 84 -22.79 -1.62 -5.66
CA LYS A 84 -23.75 -2.67 -6.12
C LYS A 84 -23.65 -4.01 -5.39
N ASP A 85 -22.83 -4.15 -4.35
CA ASP A 85 -22.67 -5.42 -3.65
C ASP A 85 -23.74 -5.58 -2.55
N ASP A 86 -24.89 -6.17 -2.92
CA ASP A 86 -26.00 -6.56 -2.02
C ASP A 86 -25.71 -7.86 -1.26
N SER A 87 -24.49 -8.41 -1.33
CA SER A 87 -24.18 -9.65 -0.61
C SER A 87 -24.04 -9.38 0.90
N ALA A 88 -24.96 -9.97 1.68
CA ALA A 88 -25.12 -9.85 3.13
C ALA A 88 -23.91 -10.26 4.01
N GLN A 89 -22.74 -10.50 3.42
CA GLN A 89 -21.49 -10.66 4.14
C GLN A 89 -20.79 -9.30 4.16
N ALA A 90 -20.91 -8.57 5.26
CA ALA A 90 -20.24 -7.30 5.49
C ALA A 90 -18.71 -7.48 5.48
N ASP A 91 -18.13 -7.50 4.29
CA ASP A 91 -16.70 -7.65 4.09
C ASP A 91 -16.05 -6.28 4.27
N ALA A 92 -15.39 -6.06 5.41
CA ALA A 92 -14.87 -4.75 5.82
C ALA A 92 -13.89 -4.10 4.80
N VAL A 93 -13.36 -4.88 3.85
CA VAL A 93 -12.52 -4.38 2.76
C VAL A 93 -13.30 -3.65 1.68
N ILE A 94 -14.58 -3.97 1.45
CA ILE A 94 -15.39 -3.26 0.44
C ILE A 94 -15.57 -1.79 0.85
N PRO A 95 -16.03 -1.46 2.08
CA PRO A 95 -16.05 -0.07 2.55
C PRO A 95 -14.67 0.61 2.53
N LEU A 96 -13.60 -0.12 2.88
CA LEU A 96 -12.24 0.42 2.85
C LEU A 96 -11.82 0.82 1.42
N CYS A 97 -12.08 -0.04 0.44
CA CYS A 97 -11.84 0.26 -0.98
C CYS A 97 -12.69 1.45 -1.43
N GLY A 98 -13.95 1.55 -0.98
CA GLY A 98 -14.84 2.68 -1.29
C GLY A 98 -14.25 4.01 -0.83
N SER A 99 -13.80 4.07 0.43
CA SER A 99 -13.14 5.25 1.00
C SER A 99 -11.87 5.66 0.25
N LEU A 100 -11.15 4.68 -0.31
CA LEU A 100 -9.94 4.94 -1.11
C LEU A 100 -10.30 5.60 -2.44
N TRP A 101 -11.32 5.09 -3.14
CA TRP A 101 -11.79 5.65 -4.42
C TRP A 101 -12.36 7.05 -4.28
N GLU A 102 -13.13 7.32 -3.22
CA GLU A 102 -13.57 8.67 -2.90
C GLU A 102 -12.40 9.63 -2.70
N ARG A 103 -11.37 9.18 -1.97
CA ARG A 103 -10.18 10.00 -1.71
C ARG A 103 -9.35 10.23 -2.96
N LEU A 104 -9.21 9.23 -3.83
CA LEU A 104 -8.61 9.38 -5.16
C LEU A 104 -9.36 10.45 -5.98
N GLY A 105 -10.69 10.40 -6.02
CA GLY A 105 -11.49 11.43 -6.70
C GLY A 105 -11.30 12.84 -6.13
N GLN A 106 -11.13 12.98 -4.80
CA GLN A 106 -10.84 14.27 -4.18
C GLN A 106 -9.45 14.81 -4.55
N VAL A 107 -8.43 13.95 -4.54
CA VAL A 107 -7.06 14.35 -4.92
C VAL A 107 -7.00 14.68 -6.41
N GLN A 108 -7.66 13.89 -7.26
CA GLN A 108 -7.74 14.15 -8.71
C GLN A 108 -8.29 15.56 -8.99
N LYS A 109 -9.36 16.00 -8.32
CA LYS A 109 -9.93 17.35 -8.49
C LYS A 109 -8.97 18.47 -8.08
N ARG A 110 -7.98 18.20 -7.22
CA ARG A 110 -6.94 19.16 -6.81
C ARG A 110 -5.76 19.21 -7.78
N ILE A 111 -5.60 18.17 -8.60
CA ILE A 111 -4.59 18.13 -9.65
C ILE A 111 -5.16 18.86 -10.87
N ASP A 112 -4.89 20.17 -10.95
CA ASP A 112 -5.31 21.04 -12.05
C ASP A 112 -4.34 21.02 -13.25
N GLY A 113 -4.63 21.89 -14.23
CA GLY A 113 -3.86 22.13 -15.44
C GLY A 113 -2.37 22.44 -15.22
N GLN A 114 -1.97 22.96 -14.05
CA GLN A 114 -0.64 23.47 -13.75
C GLN A 114 0.30 22.47 -13.05
N HIS A 115 -0.20 21.30 -12.65
CA HIS A 115 0.67 20.26 -12.08
C HIS A 115 1.60 19.65 -13.14
N SER A 116 2.85 19.40 -12.74
CA SER A 116 3.86 18.75 -13.60
C SER A 116 3.34 17.41 -14.15
N ASN A 117 3.68 17.10 -15.40
CA ASN A 117 3.42 15.80 -16.03
C ASN A 117 3.90 14.62 -15.17
N ALA A 118 4.96 14.82 -14.38
CA ALA A 118 5.45 13.83 -13.42
C ALA A 118 4.43 13.57 -12.29
N CYS A 119 3.77 14.61 -11.77
CA CYS A 119 2.74 14.47 -10.72
C CYS A 119 1.54 13.67 -11.23
N ARG A 120 1.09 13.96 -12.46
CA ARG A 120 0.01 13.21 -13.11
C ARG A 120 0.38 11.75 -13.36
N ALA A 121 1.62 11.47 -13.77
CA ALA A 121 2.11 10.11 -13.99
C ALA A 121 2.17 9.30 -12.69
N VAL A 122 2.66 9.90 -11.59
CA VAL A 122 2.67 9.23 -10.27
C VAL A 122 1.24 8.98 -9.80
N PHE A 123 0.35 9.96 -9.94
CA PHE A 123 -1.06 9.77 -9.57
C PHE A 123 -1.76 8.70 -10.41
N GLY A 124 -1.55 8.69 -11.74
CA GLY A 124 -2.09 7.67 -12.64
C GLY A 124 -1.60 6.26 -12.27
N SER A 125 -0.35 6.13 -11.83
CA SER A 125 0.18 4.85 -11.33
C SER A 125 -0.53 4.39 -10.05
N LEU A 126 -0.85 5.31 -9.13
CA LEU A 126 -1.63 4.98 -7.92
C LEU A 126 -3.06 4.55 -8.25
N VAL A 127 -3.70 5.19 -9.24
CA VAL A 127 -5.04 4.84 -9.71
C VAL A 127 -5.04 3.45 -10.36
N ALA A 128 -4.04 3.14 -11.20
CA ALA A 128 -3.88 1.82 -11.80
C ALA A 128 -3.67 0.71 -10.75
N ASP A 129 -2.83 0.97 -9.73
CA ASP A 129 -2.62 0.03 -8.62
C ASP A 129 -3.90 -0.24 -7.83
N ALA A 130 -4.71 0.81 -7.60
CA ALA A 130 -6.00 0.71 -6.91
C ALA A 130 -7.02 -0.09 -7.73
N ASP A 131 -7.10 0.15 -9.04
CA ASP A 131 -8.01 -0.53 -9.97
C ASP A 131 -7.72 -2.03 -10.03
N GLU A 132 -6.46 -2.39 -10.26
CA GLU A 132 -6.01 -3.78 -10.30
C GLU A 132 -6.32 -4.53 -8.99
N SER A 133 -6.10 -3.88 -7.85
CA SER A 133 -6.36 -4.48 -6.53
C SER A 133 -7.86 -4.65 -6.27
N THR A 134 -8.69 -3.70 -6.73
CA THR A 134 -10.15 -3.76 -6.60
C THR A 134 -10.75 -4.83 -7.51
N LYS A 135 -10.25 -4.97 -8.75
CA LYS A 135 -10.66 -6.04 -9.69
C LYS A 135 -10.33 -7.42 -9.14
N LYS A 136 -9.10 -7.62 -8.63
CA LYS A 136 -8.69 -8.88 -7.99
C LYS A 136 -9.57 -9.29 -6.82
N LEU A 137 -10.02 -8.34 -6.00
CA LEU A 137 -10.95 -8.60 -4.91
C LEU A 137 -12.30 -9.17 -5.41
N ARG A 138 -12.78 -8.68 -6.57
CA ARG A 138 -14.05 -9.12 -7.16
C ARG A 138 -13.94 -10.46 -7.89
N GLU A 139 -12.84 -10.70 -8.57
CA GLU A 139 -12.66 -11.87 -9.43
C GLU A 139 -12.25 -13.14 -8.67
N ARG A 140 -11.52 -13.02 -7.56
CA ARG A 140 -11.01 -14.20 -6.83
C ARG A 140 -12.06 -14.72 -5.86
N LYS A 141 -12.20 -16.06 -5.77
CA LYS A 141 -12.87 -16.71 -4.62
C LYS A 141 -12.27 -16.15 -3.34
N ARG A 142 -13.07 -15.37 -2.59
CA ARG A 142 -12.71 -14.59 -1.39
C ARG A 142 -11.86 -15.41 -0.41
N SER A 143 -10.54 -15.38 -0.59
CA SER A 143 -9.60 -16.07 0.29
C SER A 143 -9.09 -15.09 1.35
N LEU A 144 -8.76 -15.59 2.53
CA LEU A 144 -8.20 -14.77 3.60
C LEU A 144 -6.90 -14.06 3.15
N VAL A 145 -6.09 -14.74 2.34
CA VAL A 145 -4.84 -14.17 1.80
C VAL A 145 -5.13 -13.00 0.85
N SER A 146 -6.07 -13.17 -0.09
CA SER A 146 -6.45 -12.07 -1.00
C SER A 146 -7.07 -10.89 -0.25
N PHE A 147 -7.84 -11.15 0.81
CA PHE A 147 -8.41 -10.09 1.64
C PHE A 147 -7.32 -9.30 2.39
N ALA A 148 -6.38 -10.00 3.02
CA ALA A 148 -5.26 -9.37 3.72
C ALA A 148 -4.38 -8.56 2.76
N GLU A 149 -4.09 -9.11 1.58
CA GLU A 149 -3.32 -8.42 0.54
C GLU A 149 -4.01 -7.13 0.08
N THR A 150 -5.30 -7.18 -0.26
CA THR A 150 -6.06 -5.99 -0.66
C THR A 150 -6.14 -4.97 0.47
N THR A 151 -6.38 -5.41 1.71
CA THR A 151 -6.38 -4.53 2.90
C THR A 151 -5.07 -3.76 3.04
N MET A 152 -3.93 -4.48 2.98
CA MET A 152 -2.60 -3.88 3.10
C MET A 152 -2.35 -2.87 1.97
N ARG A 153 -2.72 -3.22 0.73
CA ARG A 153 -2.59 -2.33 -0.43
C ARG A 153 -3.44 -1.07 -0.29
N CYS A 154 -4.69 -1.19 0.15
CA CYS A 154 -5.56 -0.02 0.38
C CYS A 154 -4.99 0.93 1.44
N HIS A 155 -4.47 0.40 2.55
CA HIS A 155 -3.83 1.24 3.56
C HIS A 155 -2.54 1.91 3.04
N ALA A 156 -1.73 1.18 2.28
CA ALA A 156 -0.53 1.74 1.66
C ALA A 156 -0.87 2.88 0.68
N LEU A 157 -1.89 2.69 -0.17
CA LEU A 157 -2.35 3.72 -1.11
C LEU A 157 -2.93 4.94 -0.38
N HIS A 158 -3.71 4.75 0.68
CA HIS A 158 -4.19 5.86 1.53
C HIS A 158 -3.01 6.67 2.08
N ARG A 159 -1.96 6.01 2.58
CA ARG A 159 -0.75 6.67 3.06
C ARG A 159 0.01 7.39 1.94
N ALA A 160 0.12 6.79 0.76
CA ALA A 160 0.73 7.47 -0.39
C ALA A 160 -0.04 8.75 -0.74
N LEU A 161 -1.37 8.69 -0.77
CA LEU A 161 -2.24 9.83 -1.02
C LEU A 161 -2.21 10.88 0.10
N THR A 162 -1.83 10.56 1.34
CA THR A 162 -1.59 11.60 2.37
C THR A 162 -0.37 12.45 2.08
N LYS A 163 0.58 11.94 1.28
CA LYS A 163 1.77 12.69 0.86
C LYS A 163 1.50 13.61 -0.36
N PHE A 164 0.32 13.51 -0.98
CA PHE A 164 -0.12 14.33 -2.12
C PHE A 164 -0.89 15.61 -1.71
N CYS A 165 -1.23 15.75 -0.42
CA CYS A 165 -1.92 16.90 0.17
C CYS A 165 -1.01 17.56 1.21
#